data_AF-A0AAY5L8Y4-F1
#
_entry.id   AF-A0AAY5L8Y4-F1
#
_cell.length_a   1.000
_cell.length_b   1.000
_cell.length_c   1.000
_cell.angle_alpha   90.00
_cell.angle_beta   90.00
_cell.angle_gamma   90.00
#
_symmetry.space_group_name_H-M   'P 1'
#
loop_
_entity.id
_entity.type
_entity.pdbx_description
1 polymer ?
#
loop_
_entity_poly.entity_id
_entity_poly.type
_entity_poly.pdbx_seq_one_letter_code
_entity_poly.pdbx_strand_id
1 'polypeptide(L)'
;MGISSDELLAILDELGAAEVKRFQWYLNKGVLEGFPSIPKGRLEDKDRTDIVDTMVQAYNLDGAVTITVEILKKMNQNSLAGKLQENL
;
A
#
# COMPACT_ATOMS: atom_id res chain seq x y z
N MET A 1 -13.61 12.28 -8.49
CA MET A 1 -12.72 12.86 -7.46
C MET A 1 -11.58 11.89 -7.37
N GLY A 2 -10.33 12.34 -7.51
CA GLY A 2 -9.19 11.42 -7.46
C GLY A 2 -8.93 10.99 -6.03
N ILE A 3 -8.47 9.75 -5.85
CA ILE A 3 -8.08 9.21 -4.55
C ILE A 3 -6.96 10.07 -3.95
N SER A 4 -7.04 10.30 -2.64
CA SER A 4 -6.10 11.06 -1.83
C SER A 4 -5.21 10.15 -0.97
N SER A 5 -4.10 10.70 -0.45
CA SER A 5 -3.26 9.98 0.53
C SER A 5 -4.05 9.61 1.80
N ASP A 6 -5.04 10.41 2.19
CA ASP A 6 -5.87 10.16 3.37
C ASP A 6 -6.76 8.92 3.20
N GLU A 7 -7.30 8.70 1.99
CA GLU A 7 -8.06 7.49 1.68
C GLU A 7 -7.18 6.24 1.67
N LEU A 8 -5.93 6.37 1.19
CA LEU A 8 -4.97 5.28 1.25
C LEU A 8 -4.60 4.93 2.69
N LEU A 9 -4.43 5.95 3.54
CA LEU A 9 -4.18 5.77 4.96
C LEU A 9 -5.35 5.07 5.65
N ALA A 10 -6.59 5.48 5.36
CA ALA A 10 -7.79 4.85 5.92
C ALA A 10 -7.85 3.34 5.61
N ILE A 11 -7.45 2.94 4.40
CA ILE A 11 -7.36 1.51 4.03
C ILE A 11 -6.28 0.78 4.82
N LEU A 12 -5.10 1.40 5.01
CA LEU A 12 -4.03 0.81 5.83
C LEU A 12 -4.41 0.75 7.32
N ASP A 13 -5.23 1.67 7.82
CA ASP A 13 -5.75 1.67 9.18
C ASP A 13 -6.73 0.52 9.44
N GLU A 14 -7.45 0.04 8.41
CA GLU A 14 -8.27 -1.18 8.52
C GLU A 14 -7.42 -2.46 8.63
N LEU A 15 -6.12 -2.42 8.28
CA LEU A 15 -5.21 -3.56 8.44
C LEU A 15 -4.72 -3.69 9.89
N GLY A 16 -4.74 -4.90 10.43
CA GLY A 16 -4.10 -5.22 11.71
C GLY A 16 -2.57 -5.16 11.63
N ALA A 17 -1.89 -5.12 12.79
CA ALA A 17 -0.43 -4.99 12.84
C ALA A 17 0.33 -6.11 12.09
N ALA A 18 -0.17 -7.35 12.13
CA ALA A 18 0.41 -8.47 11.39
C ALA A 18 0.23 -8.32 9.87
N GLU A 19 -0.88 -7.74 9.46
CA GLU A 19 -1.20 -7.50 8.05
C GLU A 19 -0.36 -6.35 7.50
N VAL A 20 -0.16 -5.27 8.27
CA VAL A 20 0.77 -4.20 7.90
C VAL A 20 2.19 -4.73 7.72
N LYS A 21 2.69 -5.59 8.62
CA LYS A 21 4.00 -6.24 8.44
C LYS A 21 4.07 -7.05 7.14
N ARG A 22 3.00 -7.76 6.80
CA ARG A 22 2.92 -8.54 5.55
C ARG A 22 2.83 -7.63 4.32
N PHE A 23 2.13 -6.50 4.43
CA PHE A 23 2.03 -5.48 3.40
C PHE A 23 3.41 -4.89 3.08
N GLN A 24 4.17 -4.47 4.10
CA GLN A 24 5.56 -4.02 3.96
C GLN A 24 6.46 -5.11 3.32
N TRP A 25 6.27 -6.37 3.68
CA TRP A 25 7.01 -7.47 3.07
C TRP A 25 6.76 -7.57 1.55
N TYR A 26 5.52 -7.36 1.10
CA TYR A 26 5.20 -7.33 -0.32
C TYR A 26 5.78 -6.10 -1.05
N LEU A 27 5.74 -4.91 -0.43
CA LEU A 27 6.43 -3.73 -0.96
C LEU A 27 7.93 -3.99 -1.14
N ASN A 28 8.55 -4.71 -0.20
CA ASN A 28 9.95 -5.09 -0.29
C ASN A 28 10.24 -6.15 -1.34
N LYS A 29 9.32 -7.11 -1.53
CA LYS A 29 9.49 -8.14 -2.55
C LYS A 29 9.40 -7.58 -3.97
N GLY A 30 8.63 -6.50 -4.18
CA GLY A 30 8.26 -6.01 -5.50
C GLY A 30 7.28 -6.98 -6.16
N VAL A 31 6.00 -6.62 -6.14
CA VAL A 31 4.91 -7.55 -6.54
C VAL A 31 4.36 -7.33 -7.93
N LEU A 32 4.70 -6.20 -8.55
CA LEU A 32 4.14 -5.77 -9.83
C LEU A 32 5.29 -5.31 -10.74
N GLU A 33 5.29 -5.81 -11.97
CA GLU A 33 6.28 -5.41 -12.98
C GLU A 33 6.16 -3.92 -13.29
N GLY A 34 7.29 -3.23 -13.44
CA GLY A 34 7.34 -1.78 -13.61
C GLY A 34 7.28 -0.98 -12.30
N PHE A 35 7.05 -1.63 -11.15
CA PHE A 35 7.11 -0.98 -9.84
C PHE A 35 8.39 -1.40 -9.10
N PRO A 36 9.34 -0.48 -8.85
CA PRO A 36 10.55 -0.83 -8.13
C PRO A 36 10.23 -1.28 -6.70
N SER A 37 10.94 -2.27 -6.17
CA SER A 37 10.75 -2.67 -4.77
C SER A 37 11.23 -1.59 -3.80
N ILE A 38 10.61 -1.52 -2.62
CA ILE A 38 11.04 -0.61 -1.55
C ILE A 38 11.99 -1.35 -0.60
N PRO A 39 13.24 -0.91 -0.42
CA PRO A 39 14.19 -1.57 0.47
C PRO A 39 13.66 -1.69 1.90
N LYS A 40 13.91 -2.83 2.57
CA LYS A 40 13.45 -3.09 3.95
C LYS A 40 13.81 -1.96 4.92
N GLY A 41 15.01 -1.40 4.82
CA GLY A 41 15.44 -0.29 5.68
C GLY A 41 14.65 1.01 5.49
N ARG A 42 13.88 1.15 4.41
CA ARG A 42 12.93 2.27 4.21
C ARG A 42 11.52 1.95 4.74
N LEU A 43 11.25 0.74 5.21
CA LEU A 43 9.95 0.27 5.70
C LEU A 43 9.98 -0.15 7.18
N GLU A 44 11.16 -0.48 7.69
CA GLU A 44 11.36 -0.90 9.07
C GLU A 44 11.00 0.24 10.04
N ASP A 45 10.30 -0.12 11.13
CA ASP A 45 9.81 0.77 12.18
C ASP A 45 8.90 1.93 11.72
N LYS A 46 8.39 1.88 10.48
CA LYS A 46 7.42 2.85 9.98
C LYS A 46 6.00 2.55 10.44
N ASP A 47 5.28 3.60 10.81
CA ASP A 47 3.84 3.55 10.99
C ASP A 47 3.08 3.61 9.65
N ARG A 48 1.75 3.59 9.69
CA ARG A 48 0.91 3.53 8.49
C ARG A 48 1.02 4.80 7.65
N THR A 49 1.10 5.97 8.28
CA THR A 49 1.25 7.26 7.60
C THR A 49 2.60 7.33 6.89
N ASP A 50 3.66 6.93 7.59
CA ASP A 50 5.01 6.80 7.04
C ASP A 50 5.08 5.86 5.83
N ILE A 51 4.33 4.75 5.86
CA ILE A 51 4.25 3.81 4.73
C ILE A 51 3.56 4.47 3.53
N VAL A 52 2.44 5.16 3.75
CA VAL A 52 1.72 5.92 2.69
C VAL A 52 2.65 6.93 2.03
N ASP A 53 3.32 7.76 2.83
CA ASP A 53 4.27 8.76 2.30
C ASP A 53 5.40 8.11 1.51
N THR A 54 5.93 6.98 2.01
CA THR A 54 6.99 6.24 1.32
C THR A 54 6.52 5.71 -0.04
N MET A 55 5.29 5.20 -0.12
CA MET A 55 4.71 4.73 -1.38
C MET A 55 4.46 5.87 -2.36
N VAL A 56 3.88 6.99 -1.90
CA VAL A 56 3.62 8.17 -2.75
C VAL A 56 4.93 8.76 -3.28
N GLN A 57 5.97 8.82 -2.45
CA GLN A 57 7.31 9.26 -2.90
C GLN A 57 7.94 8.30 -3.91
N ALA A 58 7.74 6.99 -3.76
CA ALA A 58 8.33 5.99 -4.64
C ALA A 58 7.60 5.85 -5.97
N TYR A 59 6.27 6.01 -5.96
CA TYR A 59 5.41 5.59 -7.07
C TYR A 59 4.49 6.68 -7.60
N ASN A 60 4.47 7.88 -7.01
CA ASN A 60 3.38 8.85 -7.10
C ASN A 60 2.05 8.32 -6.51
N LEU A 61 1.03 9.17 -6.42
CA LEU A 61 -0.24 8.81 -5.78
C LEU A 61 -0.98 7.70 -6.54
N ASP A 62 -1.10 7.81 -7.86
CA ASP A 62 -1.76 6.81 -8.70
C ASP A 62 -1.04 5.46 -8.63
N GLY A 63 0.29 5.49 -8.62
CA GLY A 63 1.11 4.29 -8.45
C GLY A 63 0.97 3.69 -7.05
N ALA A 64 0.91 4.51 -6.00
CA ALA A 64 0.70 4.07 -4.61
C ALA A 64 -0.66 3.39 -4.43
N VAL A 65 -1.70 3.90 -5.08
CA VAL A 65 -3.02 3.25 -5.09
C VAL A 65 -2.96 1.92 -5.84
N THR A 66 -2.38 1.91 -7.04
CA THR A 66 -2.26 0.71 -7.89
C THR A 66 -1.54 -0.41 -7.15
N ILE A 67 -0.39 -0.14 -6.54
CA ILE A 67 0.38 -1.17 -5.82
C ILE A 67 -0.36 -1.63 -4.56
N THR A 68 -1.08 -0.75 -3.87
CA THR A 68 -1.85 -1.11 -2.67
C THR A 68 -2.96 -2.08 -3.00
N VAL A 69 -3.74 -1.83 -4.06
CA VAL A 69 -4.78 -2.76 -4.54
C VAL A 69 -4.19 -4.14 -4.82
N GLU A 70 -3.07 -4.23 -5.52
CA GLU A 70 -2.46 -5.50 -5.88
C GLU A 70 -1.89 -6.26 -4.67
N ILE A 71 -1.31 -5.55 -3.70
CA ILE A 71 -0.84 -6.16 -2.45
C ILE A 71 -2.03 -6.68 -1.62
N LEU A 72 -3.10 -5.90 -1.49
CA LEU A 72 -4.30 -6.31 -0.76
C LEU A 72 -4.90 -7.58 -1.36
N LYS A 73 -5.00 -7.68 -2.69
CA LYS A 73 -5.43 -8.91 -3.38
C LYS A 73 -4.52 -10.10 -3.04
N LYS A 74 -3.19 -9.92 -3.05
CA LYS A 74 -2.22 -10.97 -2.68
C LYS A 74 -2.30 -11.38 -1.20
N MET A 75 -2.77 -10.50 -0.34
CA MET A 75 -3.05 -10.77 1.08
C MET A 75 -4.44 -11.39 1.31
N ASN A 76 -5.24 -11.61 0.26
CA ASN A 76 -6.66 -11.98 0.32
C ASN A 76 -7.56 -10.94 1.01
N GLN A 77 -7.10 -9.69 1.10
CA GLN A 77 -7.87 -8.53 1.59
C GLN A 77 -8.74 -7.93 0.47
N ASN A 78 -9.50 -8.78 -0.22
CA ASN A 78 -10.24 -8.42 -1.43
C ASN A 78 -11.36 -7.39 -1.18
N SER A 79 -11.94 -7.37 0.03
CA SER A 79 -12.94 -6.35 0.40
C SER A 79 -12.31 -4.96 0.47
N LEU A 80 -11.12 -4.83 1.07
CA LEU A 80 -10.38 -3.57 1.14
C LEU A 80 -9.90 -3.14 -0.25
N ALA A 81 -9.42 -4.08 -1.06
CA ALA A 81 -9.06 -3.81 -2.45
C ALA A 81 -10.26 -3.27 -3.24
N GLY A 82 -11.45 -3.86 -3.08
CA GLY A 82 -12.69 -3.42 -3.71
C GLY A 82 -13.07 -1.99 -3.29
N LYS A 83 -13.09 -1.70 -1.99
CA LYS A 83 -13.34 -0.35 -1.45
C LYS A 83 -12.41 0.69 -2.07
N LEU A 84 -11.13 0.37 -2.20
CA LEU A 84 -10.16 1.29 -2.79
C LEU A 84 -10.38 1.46 -4.30
N GLN A 85 -10.79 0.42 -5.02
CA GLN A 85 -11.08 0.49 -6.45
C GLN A 85 -12.41 1.17 -6.80
N GLU A 86 -13.42 1.12 -5.93
CA GLU A 86 -14.70 1.81 -6.14
C GLU A 86 -14.57 3.34 -6.09
N ASN A 87 -13.49 3.85 -5.48
CA ASN A 87 -13.20 5.28 -5.38
C ASN A 87 -12.19 5.78 -6.43
N LEU A 88 -11.72 4.91 -7.33
CA LEU A 88 -10.79 5.22 -8.44
C LEU A 88 -11.48 5.88 -9.64
#